data_AF-A0A537GD33-F1
#
_entry.id   AF-A0A537GD33-F1
#
_cell.length_a   1.000
_cell.length_b   1.000
_cell.length_c   1.000
_cell.angle_alpha   90.00
_cell.angle_beta   90.00
_cell.angle_gamma   90.00
#
_symmetry.space_group_name_H-M   'P 1'
#
loop_
_entity.id
_entity.type
_entity.pdbx_description
1 polymer ?
#
loop_
_entity_poly.entity_id
_entity_poly.type
_entity_poly.pdbx_seq_one_letter_code
_entity_poly.pdbx_strand_id
1 'polypeptide(L)'
;AGIEDFGIVMAEAQACGTPVIAFAVGGAAEIVRAEPSPQPTGVLFAEQSAEALLDAVRRFELDPGRFAPSSCRENALRFDRARFRRRFE
;
A
#
# COMPACT_ATOMS: atom_id res chain seq x y z
N ALA A 1 -1.92 11.66 3.61
CA ALA A 1 -0.56 11.62 4.18
C ALA A 1 0.26 12.71 3.52
N GLY A 2 1.02 13.48 4.28
CA GLY A 2 2.01 14.40 3.70
C GLY A 2 3.12 13.62 3.00
N ILE A 3 3.82 14.25 2.05
CA ILE A 3 4.94 13.65 1.31
C ILE A 3 6.08 13.24 2.27
N GLU A 4 6.19 13.92 3.40
CA GLU A 4 7.19 13.70 4.46
C GLU A 4 6.69 12.79 5.60
N ASP A 5 5.43 12.34 5.58
CA ASP A 5 4.96 11.38 6.57
C ASP A 5 5.50 9.99 6.21
N PHE A 6 5.98 9.25 7.21
CA PHE A 6 6.38 7.84 7.12
C PHE A 6 5.29 6.92 6.52
N GLY A 7 4.08 7.43 6.29
CA GLY A 7 2.99 6.66 5.71
C GLY A 7 2.41 5.63 6.67
N ILE A 8 2.59 5.81 7.98
CA ILE A 8 2.21 4.83 9.00
C ILE A 8 0.74 4.41 8.90
N VAL A 9 -0.16 5.33 8.54
CA VAL A 9 -1.58 5.04 8.31
C VAL A 9 -1.78 3.97 7.22
N MET A 10 -0.95 3.98 6.17
CA MET A 10 -1.02 2.98 5.10
C MET A 10 -0.49 1.62 5.58
N ALA A 11 0.52 1.62 6.45
CA ALA A 11 1.03 0.40 7.08
C ALA A 11 -0.01 -0.20 8.04
N GLU A 12 -0.69 0.63 8.83
CA GLU A 12 -1.77 0.22 9.74
C GLU A 12 -2.98 -0.32 8.97
N ALA A 13 -3.40 0.37 7.91
CA ALA A 13 -4.46 -0.11 7.02
C ALA A 13 -4.14 -1.52 6.49
N GLN A 14 -2.92 -1.70 5.98
CA GLN A 14 -2.48 -3.01 5.50
C GLN A 14 -2.37 -4.06 6.62
N ALA A 15 -1.96 -3.68 7.83
CA ALA A 15 -1.92 -4.59 8.98
C ALA A 15 -3.32 -5.10 9.37
N CYS A 16 -4.36 -4.28 9.15
CA CYS A 16 -5.77 -4.65 9.28
C CYS A 16 -6.31 -5.44 8.07
N GLY A 17 -5.48 -5.70 7.05
CA GLY A 17 -5.88 -6.41 5.84
C GLY A 17 -6.56 -5.52 4.80
N THR A 18 -6.47 -4.20 4.94
CA THR A 18 -7.13 -3.23 4.05
C THR A 18 -6.15 -2.77 2.96
N PRO A 19 -6.46 -2.98 1.68
CA PRO A 19 -5.66 -2.45 0.59
C PRO A 19 -5.83 -0.93 0.44
N VAL A 20 -4.85 -0.27 -0.17
CA VAL A 20 -4.74 1.20 -0.15
C VAL A 20 -4.67 1.79 -1.55
N ILE A 21 -5.41 2.87 -1.81
CA ILE A 21 -5.18 3.76 -2.96
C ILE A 21 -4.40 4.99 -2.48
N ALA A 22 -3.23 5.27 -3.07
CA ALA A 22 -2.40 6.39 -2.62
C ALA A 22 -1.64 7.09 -3.75
N PHE A 23 -1.25 8.34 -3.51
CA PHE A 23 -0.40 9.11 -4.43
C PHE A 23 1.04 8.57 -4.39
N ALA A 24 1.66 8.37 -5.55
CA ALA A 24 2.88 7.57 -5.75
C ALA A 24 4.18 8.27 -5.31
N VAL A 25 4.20 8.87 -4.11
CA VAL A 25 5.36 9.60 -3.58
C VAL A 25 5.61 9.26 -2.11
N GLY A 26 6.86 9.41 -1.66
CA GLY A 26 7.26 9.20 -0.27
C GLY A 26 6.87 7.81 0.26
N GLY A 27 6.41 7.76 1.52
CA GLY A 27 6.07 6.51 2.20
C GLY A 27 5.01 5.66 1.48
N ALA A 28 4.18 6.24 0.61
CA ALA A 28 3.20 5.47 -0.17
C ALA A 28 3.88 4.54 -1.19
N ALA A 29 4.90 5.04 -1.90
CA ALA A 29 5.67 4.26 -2.86
C ALA A 29 6.50 3.15 -2.20
N GLU A 30 6.85 3.34 -0.93
CA GLU A 30 7.60 2.36 -0.14
C GLU A 30 6.70 1.28 0.50
N ILE A 31 5.54 1.69 1.02
CA ILE A 31 4.63 0.83 1.79
C ILE A 31 3.66 0.07 0.89
N VAL A 32 3.13 0.68 -0.17
CA VAL A 32 2.11 0.04 -1.01
C VAL A 32 2.78 -0.77 -2.10
N ARG A 33 2.52 -2.08 -2.11
CA ARG A 33 2.97 -2.96 -3.19
C ARG A 33 1.94 -2.87 -4.33
N ALA A 34 2.13 -1.89 -5.20
CA ALA A 34 1.22 -1.63 -6.30
C ALA A 34 1.40 -2.61 -7.48
N GLU A 35 0.47 -2.53 -8.41
CA GLU A 35 0.56 -3.21 -9.71
C GLU A 35 1.83 -2.77 -10.49
N PRO A 36 2.43 -3.67 -11.29
CA PRO A 36 1.98 -5.02 -11.65
C PRO A 36 2.46 -6.15 -10.71
N SER A 37 2.57 -5.93 -9.39
CA SER A 37 2.94 -7.00 -8.46
C SER A 37 2.01 -8.23 -8.53
N PRO A 38 2.53 -9.46 -8.34
CA PRO A 38 1.72 -10.69 -8.26
C PRO A 38 0.81 -10.77 -7.02
N GLN A 39 1.09 -10.00 -5.97
CA GLN A 39 0.28 -9.95 -4.74
C GLN A 39 0.08 -8.49 -4.32
N PRO A 40 -0.62 -7.68 -5.12
CA PRO A 40 -0.69 -6.26 -4.87
C PRO A 40 -1.46 -5.98 -3.58
N THR A 41 -1.10 -4.89 -2.90
CA THR A 41 -1.74 -4.46 -1.65
C THR A 41 -2.44 -3.12 -1.80
N GLY A 42 -2.58 -2.64 -3.04
CA GLY A 42 -3.17 -1.36 -3.34
C GLY A 42 -2.84 -0.87 -4.74
N VAL A 43 -3.30 0.35 -5.02
CA VAL A 43 -3.07 1.06 -6.29
C VAL A 43 -2.36 2.37 -5.99
N LEU A 44 -1.36 2.69 -6.80
CA LEU A 44 -0.71 4.00 -6.77
C LEU A 44 -1.10 4.83 -8.01
N PHE A 45 -1.26 6.13 -7.80
CA PHE A 45 -1.50 7.11 -8.87
C PHE A 45 -0.44 8.22 -8.83
N ALA A 46 0.02 8.66 -10.01
CA ALA A 46 1.22 9.49 -10.13
C ALA A 46 0.94 10.99 -10.33
N GLU A 47 -0.33 11.38 -10.54
CA GLU A 47 -0.73 12.77 -10.77
C GLU A 47 -1.77 13.21 -9.73
N GLN A 48 -1.63 14.42 -9.17
CA GLN A 48 -2.62 14.99 -8.25
C GLN A 48 -3.80 15.61 -9.02
N SER A 49 -4.46 14.78 -9.84
CA SER A 49 -5.64 15.16 -10.62
C SER A 49 -6.82 14.27 -10.25
N ALA A 50 -8.04 14.78 -10.47
CA ALA A 50 -9.25 14.00 -10.23
C ALA A 50 -9.30 12.80 -11.20
N GLU A 51 -8.83 12.99 -12.43
CA GLU A 51 -8.77 11.99 -13.48
C GLU A 51 -7.88 10.81 -13.08
N ALA A 52 -6.70 11.08 -12.52
CA ALA A 52 -5.78 10.04 -12.05
C ALA A 52 -6.32 9.27 -10.84
N LEU A 53 -7.00 9.96 -9.91
CA LEU A 53 -7.66 9.30 -8.79
C LEU A 53 -8.82 8.41 -9.25
N LEU A 54 -9.66 8.90 -10.17
CA LEU A 54 -10.76 8.12 -10.75
C LEU A 54 -10.25 6.88 -11.49
N ASP A 55 -9.14 7.00 -12.22
CA ASP A 55 -8.49 5.87 -12.85
C ASP A 55 -7.98 4.84 -11.83
N ALA A 56 -7.40 5.29 -10.72
CA ALA A 56 -6.95 4.42 -9.64
C ALA A 56 -8.10 3.67 -8.97
N VAL A 57 -9.23 4.34 -8.73
CA VAL A 57 -10.46 3.71 -8.21
C VAL A 57 -10.99 2.67 -9.19
N ARG A 58 -11.06 2.99 -10.49
CA ARG A 58 -11.46 2.02 -11.51
C ARG A 58 -10.56 0.79 -11.52
N ARG A 59 -9.24 0.98 -11.52
CA ARG A 59 -8.28 -0.14 -11.46
C ARG A 59 -8.47 -1.00 -10.22
N PHE A 60 -8.74 -0.37 -9.08
CA PHE A 60 -9.00 -1.06 -7.83
C PHE A 60 -10.30 -1.89 -7.88
N GLU A 61 -11.34 -1.40 -8.54
CA GLU A 61 -12.65 -2.07 -8.65
C GLU A 61 -12.72 -3.14 -9.75
N LEU A 62 -11.81 -3.13 -10.74
CA LEU A 62 -11.80 -4.08 -11.86
C LEU A 62 -11.69 -5.55 -11.42
N ASP A 63 -10.95 -5.82 -10.34
CA ASP A 63 -10.81 -7.16 -9.77
C ASP A 63 -10.71 -7.08 -8.23
N PRO A 64 -11.86 -7.10 -7.52
CA PRO A 64 -11.89 -7.02 -6.06
C PRO A 64 -11.15 -8.17 -5.36
N GLY A 65 -11.00 -9.32 -6.03
CA GLY A 65 -10.28 -10.48 -5.49
C GLY A 65 -8.76 -10.34 -5.57
N ARG A 66 -8.27 -9.37 -6.34
CA ARG A 66 -6.84 -9.14 -6.57
C ARG A 66 -6.08 -8.71 -5.32
N PHE A 67 -6.74 -7.98 -4.41
CA PHE A 67 -6.14 -7.42 -3.21
C PHE A 67 -6.50 -8.27 -1.99
N ALA A 68 -5.80 -9.40 -1.82
CA ALA A 68 -6.07 -10.28 -0.70
C ALA A 68 -5.72 -9.61 0.65
N PRO A 69 -6.60 -9.68 1.68
CA PRO A 69 -6.30 -9.16 3.01
C PRO A 69 -5.03 -9.75 3.64
N SER A 70 -4.75 -11.03 3.36
CA SER A 70 -3.52 -11.70 3.78
C SER A 70 -2.27 -11.07 3.16
N SER A 71 -2.30 -10.74 1.86
CA SER A 71 -1.18 -10.08 1.18
C SER A 71 -0.89 -8.70 1.74
N CYS A 72 -1.94 -7.95 2.11
CA CYS A 72 -1.80 -6.66 2.80
C CYS A 72 -1.12 -6.83 4.16
N ARG A 73 -1.64 -7.75 4.99
CA ARG A 73 -1.07 -8.01 6.32
C ARG A 73 0.37 -8.50 6.25
N GLU A 74 0.68 -9.40 5.33
CA GLU A 74 2.04 -9.90 5.11
C GLU A 74 3.02 -8.80 4.71
N ASN A 75 2.59 -7.86 3.86
CA ASN A 75 3.42 -6.72 3.50
C ASN A 75 3.64 -5.77 4.69
N ALA A 76 2.61 -5.51 5.50
CA ALA A 76 2.73 -4.68 6.70
C ALA A 76 3.72 -5.26 7.74
N LEU A 77 3.83 -6.59 7.84
CA LEU A 77 4.78 -7.24 8.74
C LEU A 77 6.26 -6.93 8.42
N ARG A 78 6.59 -6.36 7.25
CA ARG A 78 7.94 -5.87 6.95
C ARG A 78 8.36 -4.69 7.83
N PHE A 79 7.37 -3.98 8.38
CA PHE A 79 7.56 -2.81 9.24
C PHE A 79 7.39 -3.15 10.74
N ASP A 80 7.23 -4.42 11.08
CA ASP A 80 7.10 -4.88 12.47
C ASP A 80 8.43 -4.77 13.22
N ARG A 81 8.39 -4.14 14.41
CA ARG A 81 9.57 -3.89 15.24
C ARG A 81 10.25 -5.16 15.73
N ALA A 82 9.49 -6.23 16.02
CA ALA A 82 10.06 -7.50 16.48
C ALA A 82 10.80 -8.23 15.35
N ARG A 83 10.29 -8.16 14.11
CA ARG A 83 10.98 -8.62 12.90
C ARG A 83 12.25 -7.84 12.61
N PHE A 84 12.22 -6.51 12.79
CA PHE A 84 13.42 -5.69 12.67
C PHE A 84 14.49 -6.15 13.66
N ARG A 85 14.17 -6.28 14.96
CA ARG A 85 15.14 -6.69 15.99
C ARG A 85 15.80 -8.05 15.69
N ARG A 86 15.04 -9.05 15.26
CA ARG A 86 15.58 -10.37 14.88
C ARG A 86 16.51 -10.37 13.67
N ARG A 87 16.51 -9.33 12.84
CA ARG A 87 17.38 -9.25 11.64
C ARG A 87 18.75 -8.64 11.97
N PHE A 88 18.90 -8.02 13.14
CA PHE A 88 20.13 -7.36 13.59
C PHE A 88 20.74 -8.02 14.85
N GLU A 89 20.22 -9.18 15.26
CA GLU A 89 20.83 -10.14 16.19
C GLU A 89 21.43 -11.29 15.40
#